data_AF-A0A450U2W1-F1
#
_entry.id   AF-A0A450U2W1-F1
#
_cell.length_a   1.000
_cell.length_b   1.000
_cell.length_c   1.000
_cell.angle_alpha   90.00
_cell.angle_beta   90.00
_cell.angle_gamma   90.00
#
_symmetry.space_group_name_H-M   'P 1'
#
loop_
_entity.id
_entity.type
_entity.pdbx_description
1 polymer ?
#
loop_
_entity_poly.entity_id
_entity_poly.type
_entity_poly.pdbx_seq_one_letter_code
_entity_poly.pdbx_strand_id
1 'polypeptide(L)' 'MSHDQNFKNLILDYPRAALEFFAREEVETIPPTARITPVRQEQLKKRLGDRFRELDTP' A
#
# COMPACT_ATOMS: atom_id res chain seq x y z
N MET A 1 -11.50 5.08 14.28
CA MET A 1 -11.59 4.94 12.81
C MET A 1 -10.75 3.75 12.42
N SER A 2 -11.34 2.70 11.84
CA SER A 2 -10.60 1.50 11.43
C SER A 2 -9.66 1.89 10.28
N HIS A 3 -8.37 2.00 10.58
CA HIS A 3 -7.35 2.24 9.56
C HIS A 3 -7.19 0.92 8.79
N ASP A 4 -7.72 0.82 7.57
CA ASP A 4 -7.73 -0.42 6.81
C ASP A 4 -6.30 -0.79 6.38
N GLN A 5 -5.66 -1.63 7.19
CA GLN A 5 -4.31 -2.11 6.94
C GLN A 5 -4.23 -3.00 5.68
N ASN A 6 -5.34 -3.55 5.20
CA ASN A 6 -5.33 -4.34 3.97
C ASN A 6 -5.12 -3.43 2.75
N PHE A 7 -5.69 -2.23 2.79
CA PHE A 7 -5.46 -1.18 1.79
C PHE A 7 -3.97 -0.78 1.71
N LYS A 8 -3.33 -0.61 2.87
CA LYS A 8 -1.91 -0.26 2.95
C LYS A 8 -0.99 -1.34 2.38
N ASN A 9 -1.37 -2.62 2.48
CA ASN A 9 -0.60 -3.72 1.91
C ASN A 9 -0.88 -3.92 0.41
N LEU A 10 -2.10 -3.69 -0.06
CA LEU A 10 -2.42 -3.74 -1.49
C LEU A 10 -1.52 -2.80 -2.32
N ILE A 11 -1.38 -1.54 -1.86
CA ILE A 11 -0.48 -0.55 -2.50
C ILE A 11 0.98 -1.00 -2.47
N LEU A 12 1.34 -1.87 -1.53
CA LEU A 12 2.70 -2.30 -1.30
C LEU A 12 3.09 -3.49 -2.16
N ASP A 13 2.22 -4.48 -2.18
CA ASP A 13 2.41 -5.73 -2.91
C ASP A 13 2.14 -5.52 -4.40
N TYR A 14 1.23 -4.59 -4.73
CA TYR A 14 0.78 -4.31 -6.10
C TYR A 14 0.74 -2.81 -6.39
N PRO A 15 1.87 -2.09 -6.30
CA PRO A 15 1.89 -0.62 -6.40
C PRO A 15 1.31 -0.10 -7.71
N ARG A 16 1.62 -0.74 -8.85
CA ARG A 16 1.11 -0.29 -10.14
C ARG A 16 -0.39 -0.55 -10.30
N ALA A 17 -0.86 -1.75 -9.99
CA ALA A 17 -2.29 -2.08 -10.05
C ALA A 17 -3.12 -1.24 -9.05
N ALA A 18 -2.54 -0.92 -7.89
CA ALA A 18 -3.17 -0.02 -6.94
C ALA A 18 -3.30 1.39 -7.51
N LEU A 19 -2.25 1.94 -8.13
CA LEU A 19 -2.35 3.23 -8.81
C LEU A 19 -3.33 3.18 -9.98
N GLU A 20 -3.41 2.11 -10.76
CA GLU A 20 -4.40 1.96 -11.84
C GLU A 20 -5.85 1.98 -11.33
N PHE A 21 -6.04 1.50 -10.11
CA PHE A 21 -7.34 1.45 -9.44
C PHE A 21 -7.71 2.79 -8.77
N PHE A 22 -6.75 3.50 -8.17
CA PHE A 22 -7.00 4.72 -7.39
C PHE A 22 -6.69 6.03 -8.13
N ALA A 23 -5.79 6.02 -9.10
CA ALA A 23 -5.17 7.18 -9.75
C ALA A 23 -4.85 6.85 -11.22
N ARG A 24 -5.90 6.49 -11.97
CA ARG A 24 -5.77 5.96 -13.33
C ARG A 24 -5.11 6.96 -14.28
N GLU A 25 -5.53 8.22 -14.24
CA GLU A 25 -5.01 9.26 -15.15
C GLU A 25 -3.52 9.50 -14.90
N GLU A 26 -3.08 9.43 -13.64
CA GLU A 26 -1.71 9.61 -13.23
C GLU A 26 -0.82 8.44 -13.66
N VAL A 27 -1.33 7.21 -13.65
CA VAL A 27 -0.57 6.01 -14.09
C VAL A 27 -0.17 6.07 -15.54
N GLU A 28 -1.00 6.63 -16.42
CA GLU A 28 -0.71 6.66 -17.86
C GLU A 28 0.60 7.41 -18.16
N THR A 29 0.98 8.35 -17.29
CA THR A 29 2.22 9.11 -17.38
C THR A 29 3.45 8.36 -16.88
N ILE A 30 3.27 7.24 -16.15
CA ILE A 30 4.35 6.46 -15.56
C ILE A 30 4.81 5.38 -16.54
N PRO A 31 6.06 5.42 -17.02
CA PRO A 31 6.59 4.40 -17.93
C PRO A 31 6.44 2.98 -17.35
N PRO A 32 6.19 1.95 -18.18
CA PRO A 32 6.12 0.56 -17.72
C PRO A 32 7.39 0.06 -17.01
N THR A 33 8.54 0.65 -17.35
CA THR A 33 9.85 0.33 -16.77
C THR A 33 10.17 1.10 -15.48
N ALA A 34 9.31 2.04 -15.09
CA ALA A 34 9.53 2.83 -13.89
C ALA A 34 9.39 1.96 -12.64
N ARG A 35 10.37 2.07 -11.74
CA ARG A 35 10.35 1.37 -10.46
C ARG A 35 9.63 2.21 -9.42
N ILE A 36 8.45 1.75 -9.01
CA ILE A 36 7.66 2.39 -7.94
C ILE A 36 8.24 1.95 -6.59
N THR A 37 8.78 2.89 -5.82
CA THR A 37 9.33 2.61 -4.48
C THR A 37 8.50 3.35 -3.43
N PRO A 38 7.84 2.63 -2.52
CA PRO A 38 7.04 3.24 -1.47
C PRO A 38 7.94 3.87 -0.41
N VAL A 39 7.59 5.09 0.03
CA VAL A 39 8.22 5.76 1.17
C VAL A 39 7.29 5.56 2.38
N ARG A 40 7.71 4.82 3.41
CA ARG A 40 6.85 4.45 4.55
C ARG A 40 7.38 4.93 5.90
N GLN A 41 6.45 5.32 6.79
CA GLN A 41 6.69 5.62 8.21
C GLN A 41 6.01 4.63 9.19
N GLU A 42 5.29 3.60 8.70
CA GLU A 42 4.51 2.69 9.55
C GLU A 42 4.85 1.20 9.36
N GLN A 43 4.55 0.40 10.39
CA GLN A 43 4.82 -1.04 10.45
C GLN A 43 3.83 -1.84 9.57
N LEU A 44 4.34 -2.85 8.86
CA LEU A 44 3.56 -3.64 7.89
C LEU A 44 3.00 -4.92 8.50
N LYS A 45 1.86 -5.40 7.97
CA LYS A 45 1.47 -6.81 8.16
C LYS A 45 2.35 -7.67 7.28
N LYS A 46 2.74 -8.85 7.79
CA LYS A 46 3.47 -9.84 7.01
C LYS A 46 2.61 -10.49 5.91
N ARG A 47 1.28 -10.53 6.09
CA ARG A 47 0.32 -11.04 5.10
C ARG A 47 -0.97 -10.23 5.12
N LEU A 48 -1.62 -10.16 3.96
CA LEU A 48 -2.87 -9.43 3.74
C LEU A 48 -4.03 -9.89 4.65
N GLY A 49 -3.99 -11.11 5.19
CA GLY A 49 -5.02 -11.68 6.06
C GLY A 49 -4.69 -11.65 7.57
N ASP A 50 -3.52 -11.21 7.98
CA ASP A 50 -3.12 -11.27 9.39
C ASP A 50 -3.88 -10.21 10.22
N ARG A 51 -4.30 -10.57 11.43
CA ARG A 51 -4.84 -9.61 12.40
C ARG A 51 -3.70 -8.77 12.95
N PHE A 52 -3.81 -7.44 12.86
CA PHE A 52 -2.80 -6.52 13.41
C PHE A 52 -2.84 -6.62 14.95
N ARG A 53 -1.68 -6.68 15.60
CA ARG A 53 -1.59 -6.28 17.01
C ARG A 53 -1.49 -4.76 17.02
N GLU A 54 -2.51 -4.09 17.54
CA GLU A 54 -2.36 -2.69 17.94
C GLU A 54 -1.17 -2.63 18.91
N LEU A 55 -0.16 -1.85 18.55
CA LEU A 55 0.95 -1.58 19.46
C LEU A 55 0.35 -0.67 20.55
N ASP A 56 0.09 -1.24 21.72
CA ASP A 56 -0.32 -0.48 22.89
C ASP A 56 0.79 0.52 23.18
N THR A 57 0.54 1.79 22.86
CA THR A 57 1.49 2.88 23.04
C THR A 57 1.15 3.51 24.40
N PRO A 58 2.14 3.74 25.29
CA PRO A 58 1.91 4.17 26.67
C PRO A 58 1.28 5.57 26.76
#